data_AF-A0A6P0XZ14-F1
#
_entry.id   AF-A0A6P0XZ14-F1
#
_cell.length_a   1.000
_cell.length_b   1.000
_cell.length_c   1.000
_cell.angle_alpha   90.00
_cell.angle_beta   90.00
_cell.angle_gamma   90.00
#
_symmetry.space_group_name_H-M   'P 1'
#
loop_
_entity.id
_entity.type
_entity.pdbx_description
1 polymer ?
#
loop_
_entity_poly.entity_id
_entity_poly.type
_entity_poly.pdbx_seq_one_letter_code
_entity_poly.pdbx_strand_id
1 'polypeptide(L)'
;MTFDSRADLLVEEIKTQSKIPSLIATTYQTHAEIRALIALGLEFKRQEEKVKISDFFQPQFLLMKRQQEQRLTPDSALAKYLSQTPRPLDLWGVNLKVEGSDIETFNCRKYSNSLPKINGYRYKFYHCR
;
A
#
# COMPACT_ATOMS: atom_id res chain seq x y z
N MET A 1 24.16 -2.74 10.82
CA MET A 1 22.77 -3.24 10.86
C MET A 1 22.14 -2.92 9.50
N THR A 2 22.22 -3.84 8.55
CA THR A 2 21.64 -3.68 7.21
C THR A 2 20.13 -3.82 7.29
N PHE A 3 19.42 -2.85 6.74
CA PHE A 3 17.97 -2.88 6.62
C PHE A 3 17.63 -3.79 5.43
N ASP A 4 17.47 -5.10 5.68
CA ASP A 4 17.16 -6.09 4.63
C ASP A 4 15.65 -6.11 4.35
N SER A 5 15.17 -5.11 3.60
CA SER A 5 13.79 -5.06 3.12
C SER A 5 13.72 -5.59 1.69
N ARG A 6 12.93 -6.65 1.47
CA ARG A 6 12.73 -7.29 0.16
C ARG A 6 11.68 -6.57 -0.68
N ALA A 7 11.95 -5.31 -0.97
CA ALA A 7 11.07 -4.43 -1.74
C ALA A 7 10.78 -5.00 -3.15
N ASP A 8 11.78 -5.64 -3.75
CA ASP A 8 11.71 -6.38 -5.02
C ASP A 8 10.51 -7.33 -5.06
N LEU A 9 10.40 -8.21 -4.05
CA LEU A 9 9.33 -9.19 -3.96
C LEU A 9 7.96 -8.55 -3.73
N LEU A 10 7.90 -7.47 -2.95
CA LEU A 10 6.63 -6.79 -2.68
C LEU A 10 6.12 -6.07 -3.94
N VAL A 11 7.00 -5.44 -4.71
CA VAL A 11 6.63 -4.84 -6.00
C VAL A 11 6.10 -5.91 -6.96
N GLU A 12 6.76 -7.06 -7.05
CA GLU A 12 6.31 -8.18 -7.90
C GLU A 12 4.93 -8.69 -7.46
N GLU A 13 4.71 -8.88 -6.17
CA GLU A 13 3.42 -9.31 -5.62
C GLU A 13 2.32 -8.28 -5.96
N ILE A 14 2.58 -6.98 -5.72
CA ILE A 14 1.62 -5.91 -6.02
C ILE A 14 1.24 -5.91 -7.51
N LYS A 15 2.23 -5.96 -8.41
CA LYS A 15 1.99 -5.99 -9.88
C LYS A 15 1.28 -7.26 -10.34
N THR A 16 1.48 -8.36 -9.64
CA THR A 16 0.84 -9.64 -9.97
C THR A 16 -0.64 -9.60 -9.62
N GLN A 17 -0.97 -9.15 -8.41
CA GLN A 17 -2.33 -9.16 -7.89
C GLN A 17 -3.17 -7.98 -8.39
N SER A 18 -2.57 -6.81 -8.63
CA SER A 18 -3.29 -5.61 -9.06
C SER A 18 -3.21 -5.38 -10.56
N LYS A 19 -4.39 -5.33 -11.19
CA LYS A 19 -4.57 -5.01 -12.62
C LYS A 19 -5.35 -3.72 -12.85
N ILE A 20 -5.74 -3.05 -11.76
CA ILE A 20 -6.49 -1.80 -11.74
C ILE A 20 -5.69 -0.73 -10.98
N PRO A 21 -6.09 0.55 -11.01
CA PRO A 21 -5.41 1.60 -10.25
C PRO A 21 -5.23 1.20 -8.79
N SER A 22 -4.03 1.44 -8.27
CA SER A 22 -3.62 0.96 -6.95
C SER A 22 -3.18 2.11 -6.06
N LEU A 23 -3.57 2.07 -4.78
CA LEU A 23 -3.09 2.95 -3.72
C LEU A 23 -2.23 2.13 -2.75
N ILE A 24 -0.99 2.56 -2.53
CA ILE A 24 -0.14 2.06 -1.46
C ILE A 24 -0.23 3.03 -0.29
N ALA A 25 -0.92 2.62 0.78
CA ALA A 25 -1.09 3.42 1.98
C ALA A 25 -0.19 2.90 3.11
N THR A 26 0.57 3.80 3.72
CA THR A 26 1.50 3.50 4.82
C THR A 26 1.31 4.47 5.97
N THR A 27 1.39 3.98 7.21
CA THR A 27 1.56 4.84 8.39
C THR A 27 3.02 4.90 8.82
N TYR A 28 3.46 6.05 9.33
CA TYR A 28 4.78 6.18 9.94
C TYR A 28 4.72 6.75 11.37
N GLN A 29 5.63 6.27 12.18
CA GLN A 29 6.03 6.82 13.48
C GLN A 29 7.56 7.04 13.52
N THR A 30 8.30 6.26 12.74
CA THR A 30 9.77 6.25 12.70
C THR A 30 10.32 6.55 11.31
N HIS A 31 11.56 7.01 11.23
CA HIS A 31 12.26 7.15 9.95
C HIS A 31 12.49 5.81 9.23
N ALA A 32 12.54 4.70 9.97
CA ALA A 32 12.64 3.36 9.41
C ALA A 32 11.45 3.02 8.49
N GLU A 33 10.23 3.36 8.90
CA GLU A 33 9.02 3.12 8.10
C GLU A 33 8.98 4.00 6.84
N ILE A 34 9.45 5.25 6.96
CA ILE A 34 9.61 6.15 5.80
C ILE A 34 10.63 5.57 4.81
N ARG A 35 11.78 5.10 5.29
CA ARG A 35 12.79 4.46 4.44
C ARG A 35 12.25 3.22 3.74
N ALA A 36 11.42 2.41 4.41
CA ALA A 36 10.80 1.24 3.81
C ALA A 36 9.83 1.61 2.66
N LEU A 37 9.09 2.71 2.80
CA LEU A 37 8.22 3.24 1.74
C LEU A 37 9.04 3.78 0.56
N ILE A 38 10.12 4.54 0.84
CA ILE A 38 11.01 5.06 -0.19
C ILE A 38 11.69 3.92 -0.96
N ALA A 39 12.15 2.88 -0.26
CA ALA A 39 12.72 1.69 -0.90
C ALA A 39 11.72 1.01 -1.85
N LEU A 40 10.45 0.93 -1.45
CA LEU A 40 9.38 0.39 -2.29
C LEU A 40 9.16 1.25 -3.54
N GLY A 41 9.04 2.58 -3.39
CA GLY A 41 8.88 3.51 -4.51
C GLY A 41 10.07 3.51 -5.47
N LEU A 42 11.30 3.42 -4.94
CA LEU A 42 12.51 3.29 -5.75
C LEU A 42 12.51 2.00 -6.58
N GLU A 43 12.05 0.90 -6.01
CA GLU A 43 11.98 -0.38 -6.73
C GLU A 43 10.90 -0.37 -7.82
N PHE A 44 9.74 0.25 -7.58
CA PHE A 44 8.74 0.49 -8.63
C PHE A 44 9.36 1.23 -9.83
N LYS A 45 10.03 2.36 -9.56
CA LYS A 45 10.71 3.14 -10.59
C LYS A 45 11.77 2.33 -11.34
N ARG A 46 12.59 1.56 -10.63
CA ARG A 46 13.63 0.72 -11.23
C ARG A 46 13.04 -0.35 -12.16
N GLN A 47 11.90 -0.94 -11.79
CA GLN A 47 11.24 -1.94 -12.62
C GLN A 47 10.56 -1.33 -13.85
N GLU A 48 10.02 -0.11 -13.75
CA GLU A 48 9.51 0.64 -14.91
C GLU A 48 10.61 0.89 -15.94
N GLU A 49 11.78 1.36 -15.49
CA GLU A 49 12.94 1.64 -16.36
C GLU A 49 13.47 0.38 -17.08
N LYS A 50 13.43 -0.79 -16.40
CA LYS A 50 13.93 -2.06 -16.95
C LYS A 50 13.05 -2.66 -18.04
N VAL A 51 11.73 -2.55 -17.91
CA VAL A 51 10.81 -3.32 -18.75
C VAL A 51 10.50 -2.61 -20.08
N LYS A 52 10.83 -1.31 -20.24
CA LYS A 52 10.55 -0.49 -21.46
C LYS A 52 9.12 -0.62 -22.02
N ILE A 53 8.20 -1.19 -21.24
CA ILE A 53 6.83 -1.48 -21.62
C ILE A 53 5.93 -0.95 -20.50
N SER A 54 5.38 0.22 -20.82
CA SER A 54 4.04 0.71 -20.52
C SER A 54 3.69 1.12 -19.08
N ASP A 55 3.63 2.43 -18.85
CA ASP A 55 2.45 3.28 -18.57
C ASP A 55 1.21 2.74 -17.83
N PHE A 56 1.05 1.44 -17.57
CA PHE A 56 -0.20 0.87 -17.07
C PHE A 56 -0.25 0.58 -15.56
N PHE A 57 0.89 0.58 -14.86
CA PHE A 57 0.89 0.29 -13.41
C PHE A 57 1.78 1.24 -12.62
N GLN A 58 1.25 2.43 -12.33
CA GLN A 58 1.86 3.41 -11.42
C GLN A 58 0.98 3.56 -10.18
N PRO A 59 1.32 2.90 -9.06
CA PRO A 59 0.54 3.04 -7.84
C PRO A 59 0.71 4.45 -7.26
N GLN A 60 -0.38 5.00 -6.73
CA GLN A 60 -0.30 6.20 -5.91
C GLN A 60 0.20 5.83 -4.50
N PHE A 61 0.91 6.74 -3.86
CA PHE A 61 1.44 6.55 -2.52
C PHE A 61 0.78 7.52 -1.54
N LEU A 62 0.31 6.99 -0.42
CA LEU A 62 -0.20 7.78 0.69
C LEU A 62 0.58 7.47 1.96
N LEU A 63 1.28 8.47 2.48
CA LEU A 63 1.99 8.40 3.74
C LEU A 63 1.24 9.22 4.79
N MET A 64 0.90 8.62 5.93
CA MET A 64 0.20 9.29 7.03
C MET A 64 0.89 9.07 8.37
N LYS A 65 0.83 10.05 9.26
CA LYS A 65 1.35 9.88 10.62
C LYS A 65 0.47 8.86 11.36
N ARG A 66 1.11 7.92 12.06
CA ARG A 66 0.40 6.91 12.86
C ARG A 66 -0.42 7.57 13.97
N GLN A 67 -1.67 7.13 14.11
CA GLN A 67 -2.54 7.51 15.23
C GLN A 67 -2.47 6.45 16.35
N GLN A 68 -2.65 6.89 17.60
CA GLN A 68 -2.57 6.00 18.78
C GLN A 68 -3.64 4.91 18.75
N GLU A 69 -4.87 5.26 18.38
CA GLU A 69 -6.02 4.34 18.42
C GLU A 69 -6.08 3.37 17.23
N GLN A 70 -5.20 3.52 16.22
CA GLN A 70 -5.24 2.73 14.96
C GLN A 70 -6.60 2.74 14.26
N ARG A 71 -7.44 3.71 14.59
CA ARG A 71 -8.74 3.94 13.95
C ARG A 71 -8.60 4.93 12.82
N LEU A 72 -9.42 4.72 11.81
CA LEU A 72 -9.53 5.66 10.70
C LEU A 72 -10.52 6.75 11.08
N THR A 73 -10.03 7.95 11.39
CA THR A 73 -10.91 9.11 11.59
C THR A 73 -11.43 9.63 10.25
N PRO A 74 -12.64 10.20 10.17
CA PRO A 74 -13.16 10.82 8.95
C PRO A 74 -12.24 11.90 8.37
N ASP A 75 -11.49 12.57 9.25
CA ASP A 75 -10.53 13.60 8.87
C ASP A 75 -9.18 13.09 8.39
N SER A 76 -8.91 11.80 8.56
CA SER A 76 -7.66 11.19 8.10
C SER A 76 -7.53 11.29 6.58
N ALA A 77 -6.28 11.41 6.12
CA ALA A 77 -5.99 11.52 4.69
C ALA A 77 -6.50 10.29 3.90
N LEU A 78 -6.45 9.10 4.50
CA LEU A 78 -6.94 7.88 3.85
C LEU A 78 -8.47 7.84 3.79
N ALA A 79 -9.20 8.23 4.83
CA ALA A 79 -10.66 8.33 4.75
C ALA A 79 -11.09 9.33 3.67
N LYS A 80 -10.45 10.52 3.63
CA LYS A 80 -10.72 11.54 2.62
C LYS A 80 -10.44 11.03 1.21
N TYR A 81 -9.29 10.38 1.01
CA TYR A 81 -8.92 9.77 -0.27
C TYR A 81 -9.96 8.72 -0.69
N LEU A 82 -10.24 7.71 0.15
CA LEU A 82 -11.18 6.63 -0.17
C LEU A 82 -12.63 7.11 -0.41
N SER A 83 -13.01 8.25 0.14
CA SER A 83 -14.32 8.87 -0.08
C SER A 83 -14.44 9.59 -1.43
N GLN A 84 -13.32 10.07 -1.97
CA GLN A 84 -13.28 10.94 -3.15
C GLN A 84 -12.75 10.25 -4.40
N THR A 85 -12.01 9.14 -4.24
CA THR A 85 -11.38 8.44 -5.35
C THR A 85 -12.39 7.60 -6.14
N PRO A 86 -12.39 7.70 -7.49
CA PRO A 86 -13.17 6.82 -8.36
C PRO A 86 -12.83 5.34 -8.16
N ARG A 87 -13.81 4.47 -8.39
CA ARG A 87 -13.69 3.01 -8.26
C ARG A 87 -13.77 2.36 -9.65
N PRO A 88 -13.15 1.18 -9.86
CA PRO A 88 -12.53 0.31 -8.87
C PRO A 88 -11.11 0.76 -8.47
N LEU A 89 -10.73 0.47 -7.22
CA LEU A 89 -9.41 0.80 -6.67
C LEU A 89 -8.87 -0.38 -5.87
N ASP A 90 -7.61 -0.70 -6.07
CA ASP A 90 -6.87 -1.66 -5.25
C ASP A 90 -6.11 -0.94 -4.13
N LEU A 91 -6.34 -1.32 -2.87
CA LEU A 91 -5.68 -0.73 -1.72
C LEU A 91 -4.68 -1.71 -1.10
N TRP A 92 -3.41 -1.31 -1.09
CA TRP A 92 -2.32 -1.98 -0.42
C TRP A 92 -1.97 -1.25 0.86
N GLY A 93 -2.42 -1.78 1.99
CA GLY A 93 -2.02 -1.29 3.31
C GLY A 93 -0.65 -1.83 3.70
N VAL A 94 0.43 -1.14 3.30
CA VAL A 94 1.82 -1.54 3.56
C VAL A 94 2.31 -0.89 4.84
N ASN A 95 2.67 -1.70 5.83
CA ASN A 95 2.98 -1.27 7.20
C ASN A 95 1.89 -0.33 7.78
N LEU A 96 0.65 -0.44 7.28
CA LEU A 96 -0.47 0.41 7.64
C LEU A 96 -1.03 0.00 9.00
N LYS A 97 -1.08 0.96 9.92
CA LYS A 97 -1.61 0.83 11.28
C LYS A 97 -3.02 1.40 11.37
N VAL A 98 -3.92 0.75 10.64
CA VAL A 98 -5.36 1.02 10.62
C VAL A 98 -6.10 -0.31 10.74
N GLU A 99 -7.19 -0.33 11.52
CA GLU A 99 -8.06 -1.49 11.64
C GLU A 99 -8.71 -1.87 10.31
N GLY A 100 -8.82 -3.18 10.05
CA GLY A 100 -9.37 -3.68 8.79
C GLY A 100 -10.85 -3.34 8.62
N SER A 101 -11.61 -3.36 9.71
CA SER A 101 -13.03 -3.00 9.75
C SER A 101 -13.27 -1.57 9.27
N ASP A 102 -12.37 -0.65 9.60
CA ASP A 102 -12.52 0.76 9.22
C ASP A 102 -12.35 0.93 7.72
N ILE A 103 -11.43 0.18 7.10
CA ILE A 103 -11.24 0.16 5.65
C ILE A 103 -12.47 -0.45 4.96
N GLU A 104 -13.05 -1.51 5.54
CA GLU A 104 -14.22 -2.19 5.00
C GLU A 104 -15.47 -1.29 4.94
N THR A 105 -15.57 -0.27 5.79
CA THR A 105 -16.66 0.75 5.73
C THR A 105 -16.69 1.51 4.41
N PHE A 106 -15.56 1.58 3.68
CA PHE A 106 -15.47 2.20 2.36
C PHE A 106 -15.78 1.22 1.22
N ASN A 107 -16.46 0.09 1.48
CA ASN A 107 -16.69 -1.00 0.52
C ASN A 107 -15.38 -1.56 -0.07
N CYS A 108 -14.31 -1.55 0.72
CA CYS A 108 -13.03 -2.16 0.40
C CYS A 108 -12.98 -3.56 1.04
N ARG A 109 -13.14 -4.59 0.22
CA ARG A 109 -13.15 -5.98 0.70
C ARG A 109 -11.73 -6.50 0.79
N LYS A 110 -11.35 -7.02 1.96
CA LYS A 110 -10.03 -7.64 2.14
C LYS A 110 -9.88 -8.85 1.21
N TYR A 111 -8.73 -8.95 0.56
CA TYR A 111 -8.37 -10.12 -0.23
C TYR A 111 -8.27 -11.34 0.70
N SER A 112 -9.01 -12.39 0.36
CA SER A 112 -9.21 -13.56 1.23
C SER A 112 -8.11 -14.60 1.12
N ASN A 113 -7.38 -14.63 0.00
CA ASN A 113 -6.32 -15.62 -0.20
C ASN A 113 -5.06 -15.24 0.59
N SER A 114 -4.23 -16.25 0.86
CA SER A 114 -2.96 -16.04 1.53
C SER A 114 -2.02 -15.23 0.64
N LEU A 115 -1.38 -14.21 1.21
CA LEU A 115 -0.31 -13.45 0.58
C LEU A 115 1.04 -13.90 1.19
N PRO A 116 2.11 -13.96 0.39
CA PRO A 116 3.41 -14.42 0.87
C PRO A 116 3.98 -13.50 1.96
N LYS A 117 4.69 -14.05 2.95
CA LYS A 117 5.41 -13.21 3.91
C LYS A 117 6.65 -12.63 3.23
N ILE A 118 6.79 -11.30 3.24
CA ILE A 118 7.91 -10.59 2.62
C ILE A 118 8.69 -9.86 3.71
N ASN A 119 9.99 -10.14 3.81
CA ASN A 119 10.85 -9.58 4.85
C ASN A 119 10.88 -8.04 4.76
N GLY A 120 10.68 -7.39 5.91
CA GLY A 120 10.63 -5.94 6.03
C GLY A 120 9.24 -5.33 5.84
N TYR A 121 8.22 -6.12 5.47
CA TYR A 121 6.87 -5.60 5.19
C TYR A 121 5.78 -6.43 5.88
N ARG A 122 4.87 -5.74 6.56
CA ARG A 122 3.54 -6.27 6.91
C ARG A 122 2.53 -5.61 6.00
N TYR A 123 1.74 -6.38 5.27
CA TYR A 123 0.81 -5.80 4.32
C TYR A 123 -0.53 -6.53 4.28
N LYS A 124 -1.56 -5.80 3.86
CA LYS A 124 -2.90 -6.30 3.60
C LYS A 124 -3.35 -5.72 2.25
N PHE A 125 -4.09 -6.52 1.50
CA PHE A 125 -4.62 -6.13 0.20
C PHE A 125 -6.15 -6.07 0.27
N TYR A 126 -6.75 -5.05 -0.33
CA TYR A 126 -8.20 -4.85 -0.40
C TYR A 126 -8.62 -4.43 -1.81
N HIS A 127 -9.78 -4.92 -2.25
CA HIS A 127 -10.44 -4.48 -3.48
C HIS A 127 -11.61 -3.55 -3.12
N CYS A 128 -11.54 -2.28 -3.54
CA CYS A 128 -12.57 -1.28 -3.33
C CYS A 128 -13.48 -1.17 -4.57
N ARG A 129 -14.79 -1.35 -4.38
CA ARG A 129 -15.80 -1.38 -5.45
C ARG A 129 -16.84 -0.29 -5.33
#